data_AF-A0A1T1AVU9-F1
#
_entry.id   AF-A0A1T1AVU9-F1
#
_cell.length_a   1.000
_cell.length_b   1.000
_cell.length_c   1.000
_cell.angle_alpha   90.00
_cell.angle_beta   90.00
_cell.angle_gamma   90.00
#
_symmetry.space_group_name_H-M   'P 1'
#
loop_
_entity.id
_entity.type
_entity.pdbx_description
1 polymer ?
#
loop_
_entity_poly.entity_id
_entity_poly.type
_entity_poly.pdbx_seq_one_letter_code
_entity_poly.pdbx_strand_id
1 'polypeptide(L)'
;MSRRLLILCVALLLAGCDLLGLGPDPRIAQKEAEAKAVGAACRNGLRSIEDCYALNKGINKAAIYAGWLEMDAYMRENKLEGQRAEIVAPAATPAPPAEEIIEEPKAKTKTKAGAH
;
A
#
# COMPACT_ATOMS: atom_id res chain seq x y z
N MET A 1 -5.92 59.05 -0.46
CA MET A 1 -6.76 57.90 -0.87
C MET A 1 -6.05 56.88 -1.75
N SER A 2 -5.27 57.27 -2.77
CA SER A 2 -4.69 56.35 -3.78
C SER A 2 -3.82 55.21 -3.22
N ARG A 3 -2.96 55.48 -2.23
CA ARG A 3 -2.05 54.46 -1.67
C ARG A 3 -2.77 53.34 -0.91
N ARG A 4 -3.85 53.66 -0.19
CA ARG A 4 -4.66 52.63 0.51
C ARG A 4 -5.44 51.77 -0.47
N LEU A 5 -5.95 52.37 -1.55
CA LEU A 5 -6.63 51.66 -2.62
C LEU A 5 -5.68 50.70 -3.36
N LEU A 6 -4.45 51.14 -3.60
CA LEU A 6 -3.41 50.31 -4.24
C LEU A 6 -3.03 49.10 -3.37
N ILE A 7 -2.88 49.29 -2.05
CA ILE A 7 -2.61 48.20 -1.11
C ILE A 7 -3.77 47.20 -1.06
N LEU A 8 -5.02 47.68 -1.05
CA LEU A 8 -6.21 46.82 -1.08
C LEU A 8 -6.32 46.02 -2.39
N CYS A 9 -6.06 46.65 -3.54
CA CYS A 9 -6.03 45.94 -4.81
C CYS A 9 -4.94 44.86 -4.81
N VAL A 10 -3.72 45.18 -4.37
CA VAL A 10 -2.63 44.20 -4.30
C VAL A 10 -2.99 43.06 -3.35
N ALA A 11 -3.56 43.35 -2.18
CA ALA A 11 -4.03 42.31 -1.25
C ALA A 11 -5.12 41.42 -1.85
N LEU A 12 -6.07 41.98 -2.63
CA LEU A 12 -7.09 41.21 -3.34
C LEU A 12 -6.48 40.35 -4.47
N LEU A 13 -5.50 40.85 -5.21
CA LEU A 13 -4.82 40.05 -6.24
C LEU A 13 -4.00 38.91 -5.62
N LEU A 14 -3.39 39.12 -4.45
CA LEU A 14 -2.66 38.05 -3.75
C LEU A 14 -3.59 37.03 -3.08
N ALA A 15 -4.74 37.46 -2.54
CA ALA A 15 -5.72 36.58 -1.91
C ALA A 15 -6.68 35.90 -2.93
N GLY A 16 -6.75 36.40 -4.16
CA GLY A 16 -7.65 35.90 -5.19
C GLY A 16 -7.24 34.56 -5.79
N CYS A 17 -5.96 34.16 -5.68
CA CYS A 17 -5.48 32.90 -6.27
C CYS A 17 -6.17 31.66 -5.66
N ASP A 18 -6.45 31.66 -4.36
CA ASP A 18 -7.21 30.57 -3.70
C ASP A 18 -8.71 30.63 -4.05
N LEU A 19 -9.28 31.83 -4.24
CA LEU A 19 -10.71 32.02 -4.52
C LEU A 19 -11.07 31.70 -5.98
N LEU A 20 -10.15 31.89 -6.92
CA LEU A 20 -10.34 31.56 -8.34
C LEU A 20 -10.16 30.07 -8.66
N GLY A 21 -9.84 29.23 -7.66
CA GLY A 21 -9.70 27.79 -7.87
C GLY A 21 -8.50 27.41 -8.75
N LEU A 22 -7.44 28.22 -8.76
CA LEU A 22 -6.16 27.90 -9.42
C LEU A 22 -5.35 26.81 -8.68
N GLY A 23 -5.94 26.18 -7.66
CA GLY A 23 -5.36 25.03 -6.98
C GLY A 23 -5.28 23.80 -7.89
N PRO A 24 -4.53 22.77 -7.48
CA PRO A 24 -4.53 21.48 -8.17
C PRO A 24 -5.96 20.97 -8.35
N ASP A 25 -6.25 20.37 -9.51
CA ASP A 25 -7.55 19.78 -9.81
C ASP A 25 -8.03 18.96 -8.59
N PRO A 26 -9.27 19.14 -8.12
CA PRO A 26 -9.76 18.50 -6.90
C PRO A 26 -9.62 16.98 -6.94
N ARG A 27 -9.63 16.35 -8.11
CA ARG A 27 -9.35 14.91 -8.29
C ARG A 27 -7.89 14.57 -8.05
N ILE A 28 -6.96 15.43 -8.44
CA ILE A 28 -5.53 15.24 -8.17
C ILE A 28 -5.26 15.41 -6.68
N ALA A 29 -5.78 16.48 -6.08
CA ALA A 29 -5.68 16.70 -4.63
C ALA A 29 -6.28 15.53 -3.83
N GLN A 30 -7.43 15.00 -4.26
CA GLN A 30 -8.02 13.81 -3.66
C GLN A 30 -7.09 12.59 -3.80
N LYS A 31 -6.55 12.31 -4.99
CA LYS A 31 -5.63 11.17 -5.19
C LYS A 31 -4.37 11.28 -4.33
N GLU A 32 -3.84 12.48 -4.12
CA GLU A 32 -2.71 12.69 -3.23
C GLU A 32 -3.08 12.48 -1.76
N ALA A 33 -4.24 12.96 -1.34
CA ALA A 33 -4.76 12.71 0.01
C ALA A 33 -4.97 11.21 0.28
N GLU A 34 -5.54 10.48 -0.68
CA GLU A 34 -5.69 9.02 -0.61
C GLU A 34 -4.32 8.33 -0.50
N ALA A 35 -3.35 8.75 -1.33
CA ALA A 35 -2.01 8.19 -1.30
C ALA A 35 -1.31 8.41 0.06
N LYS A 36 -1.45 9.61 0.65
CA LYS A 36 -0.95 9.90 1.99
C LYS A 36 -1.63 9.03 3.05
N ALA A 37 -2.95 8.89 2.99
CA ALA A 37 -3.70 8.04 3.92
C ALA A 37 -3.23 6.58 3.88
N VAL A 38 -2.97 6.04 2.67
CA VAL A 38 -2.39 4.71 2.48
C VAL A 38 -1.00 4.60 3.13
N GLY A 39 -0.13 5.59 2.92
CA GLY A 39 1.20 5.62 3.53
C GLY A 39 1.16 5.63 5.07
N ALA A 40 0.29 6.47 5.64
CA ALA A 40 0.07 6.54 7.08
C ALA A 40 -0.42 5.19 7.64
N ALA A 41 -1.40 4.57 6.96
CA ALA A 41 -1.91 3.27 7.34
C ALA A 41 -0.84 2.18 7.29
N CYS A 42 0.04 2.18 6.28
CA CYS A 42 1.16 1.25 6.20
C CYS A 42 2.13 1.39 7.36
N ARG A 43 2.46 2.63 7.77
CA ARG A 43 3.37 2.87 8.90
C ARG A 43 2.78 2.40 10.22
N ASN A 44 1.51 2.75 10.46
CA ASN A 44 0.74 2.29 11.61
C ASN A 44 0.64 0.75 11.60
N GLY A 45 0.52 0.17 10.41
CA GLY A 45 0.52 -1.27 10.13
C GLY A 45 1.84 -2.01 10.39
N LEU A 46 2.88 -1.30 10.84
CA LEU A 46 4.25 -1.79 11.00
C LEU A 46 4.85 -2.42 9.73
N ARG A 47 4.52 -1.87 8.54
CA ARG A 47 5.09 -2.31 7.26
C ARG A 47 6.28 -1.46 6.83
N SER A 48 7.22 -2.08 6.13
CA SER A 48 8.26 -1.36 5.42
C SER A 48 7.64 -0.54 4.28
N ILE A 49 8.29 0.56 3.90
CA ILE A 49 7.81 1.41 2.80
C ILE A 49 7.83 0.66 1.45
N GLU A 50 8.82 -0.22 1.26
CA GLU A 50 8.94 -1.05 0.06
C GLU A 50 7.76 -2.03 -0.09
N ASP A 51 7.33 -2.66 1.00
CA ASP A 51 6.13 -3.50 1.01
C ASP A 51 4.88 -2.67 0.67
N CYS A 52 4.81 -1.45 1.20
CA CYS A 52 3.70 -0.55 0.94
C CYS A 52 3.62 -0.17 -0.55
N TYR A 53 4.75 0.03 -1.23
CA TYR A 53 4.78 0.25 -2.68
C TYR A 53 4.40 -1.00 -3.48
N ALA A 54 4.79 -2.18 -3.02
CA ALA A 54 4.45 -3.44 -3.68
C ALA A 54 2.93 -3.72 -3.63
N LEU A 55 2.28 -3.38 -2.51
CA LEU A 55 0.85 -3.56 -2.28
C LEU A 55 -0.01 -2.50 -2.99
N ASN A 56 0.52 -1.29 -3.21
CA ASN A 56 -0.24 -0.14 -3.72
C ASN A 56 0.25 0.33 -5.09
N LYS A 57 0.17 -0.55 -6.09
CA LYS A 57 0.57 -0.24 -7.46
C LYS A 57 -0.37 0.78 -8.09
N GLY A 58 0.18 1.77 -8.81
CA GLY A 58 -0.61 2.81 -9.47
C GLY A 58 -1.01 3.98 -8.57
N ILE A 59 -0.63 3.95 -7.29
CA ILE A 59 -0.73 5.09 -6.38
C ILE A 59 0.57 5.90 -6.41
N ASN A 60 0.48 7.21 -6.21
CA ASN A 60 1.65 8.09 -6.18
C ASN A 60 2.59 7.72 -5.03
N LYS A 61 3.75 7.14 -5.36
CA LYS A 61 4.75 6.69 -4.37
C LYS A 61 5.28 7.83 -3.51
N ALA A 62 5.46 9.03 -4.06
CA ALA A 62 5.94 10.17 -3.30
C ALA A 62 4.93 10.60 -2.22
N ALA A 63 3.63 10.59 -2.56
CA ALA A 63 2.58 10.90 -1.61
C ALA A 63 2.40 9.80 -0.55
N ILE A 64 2.56 8.52 -0.91
CA ILE A 64 2.63 7.41 0.06
C ILE A 64 3.78 7.65 1.05
N TYR A 65 4.98 7.96 0.56
CA TYR A 65 6.13 8.20 1.42
C TYR A 65 5.92 9.38 2.37
N ALA A 66 5.33 10.46 1.88
CA ALA A 66 4.99 11.62 2.69
C ALA A 66 4.06 11.24 3.85
N GLY A 67 2.96 10.53 3.58
CA GLY A 67 2.04 10.07 4.63
C GLY A 67 2.67 9.05 5.60
N TRP A 68 3.59 8.20 5.10
CA TRP A 68 4.33 7.26 5.94
C TRP A 68 5.25 7.99 6.93
N LEU A 69 5.97 9.03 6.49
CA LEU A 69 6.82 9.85 7.35
C LEU A 69 6.02 10.66 8.36
N GLU A 70 4.91 11.28 7.93
CA GLU A 70 3.99 12.03 8.80
C GLU A 70 3.49 11.12 9.93
N MET A 71 3.09 9.89 9.62
CA MET A 71 2.65 8.93 10.63
C MET A 71 3.81 8.39 11.50
N ASP A 72 5.02 8.22 10.96
CA ASP A 72 6.19 7.80 11.76
C ASP A 72 6.53 8.86 12.81
N ALA A 73 6.59 10.14 12.40
CA ALA A 73 6.79 11.26 13.29
C ALA A 73 5.69 11.30 14.36
N TYR A 74 4.43 11.22 13.95
CA TYR A 74 3.30 11.22 14.87
C TYR A 74 3.37 10.07 15.90
N MET A 75 3.66 8.85 15.47
CA MET A 75 3.81 7.71 16.39
C MET A 75 4.95 7.91 17.38
N ARG A 76 6.09 8.46 16.93
CA ARG A 76 7.28 8.69 17.78
C ARG A 76 7.06 9.80 18.78
N GLU A 77 6.40 10.87 18.37
CA GLU A 77 6.05 12.01 19.23
C GLU A 77 5.01 11.61 20.28
N ASN A 78 4.04 10.77 19.91
CA ASN A 78 2.90 10.41 20.77
C ASN A 78 3.03 9.03 21.43
N LYS A 79 4.17 8.33 21.24
CA LYS A 79 4.45 6.99 21.78
C LYS A 79 3.35 5.97 21.46
N LEU A 80 2.83 6.04 20.23
CA LEU A 80 1.81 5.12 19.76
C LEU A 80 2.46 3.82 19.29
N GLU A 81 1.88 2.71 19.71
CA GLU A 81 2.24 1.40 19.21
C GLU A 81 1.49 1.14 17.90
N GLY A 82 2.24 0.79 16.85
CA GLY A 82 1.64 0.36 15.60
C GLY A 82 0.98 -1.01 15.76
N GLN A 83 -0.08 -1.26 14.99
CA GLN A 83 -0.75 -2.56 14.96
C GLN A 83 -0.23 -3.35 13.77
N ARG A 84 0.41 -4.51 14.00
CA ARG A 84 0.88 -5.35 12.90
C ARG A 84 -0.27 -5.74 11.99
N ALA A 85 -0.21 -5.30 10.74
CA ALA A 85 -1.26 -5.55 9.78
C ALA A 85 -1.10 -6.94 9.17
N GLU A 86 -1.91 -7.90 9.63
CA GLU A 86 -2.06 -9.21 8.99
C GLU A 86 -2.95 -9.10 7.76
N ILE A 87 -2.38 -9.41 6.59
CA ILE A 87 -3.19 -9.68 5.40
C ILE A 87 -3.60 -11.14 5.53
N VAL A 88 -4.80 -11.40 6.04
CA VAL A 88 -5.44 -12.70 5.77
C VAL A 88 -5.72 -12.66 4.28
N ALA A 89 -4.89 -13.33 3.48
CA ALA A 89 -5.24 -13.57 2.08
C ALA A 89 -6.64 -14.18 2.09
N PRO A 90 -7.63 -13.65 1.34
CA PRO A 90 -8.88 -14.37 1.16
C PRO A 90 -8.48 -15.76 0.68
N ALA A 91 -8.84 -16.79 1.46
CA ALA A 91 -8.38 -18.15 1.24
C ALA A 91 -8.47 -18.43 -0.26
N ALA A 92 -7.33 -18.69 -0.90
CA ALA A 92 -7.34 -19.26 -2.22
C ALA A 92 -8.27 -20.46 -2.12
N THR A 93 -9.33 -20.47 -2.92
CA THR A 93 -10.21 -21.62 -3.08
C THR A 93 -9.31 -22.86 -3.16
N PRO A 94 -9.50 -23.87 -2.29
CA PRO A 94 -8.59 -25.00 -2.24
C PRO A 94 -8.49 -25.59 -3.65
N ALA A 95 -7.26 -25.64 -4.17
CA ALA A 95 -6.99 -26.36 -5.40
C ALA A 95 -7.53 -27.79 -5.24
N PRO A 96 -8.23 -28.35 -6.24
CA PRO A 96 -8.69 -29.73 -6.15
C PRO A 96 -7.48 -30.64 -5.89
N PRO A 97 -7.61 -31.66 -5.03
CA PRO A 97 -6.51 -32.53 -4.68
C PRO A 97 -5.96 -33.18 -5.95
N ALA A 98 -4.64 -33.15 -6.10
CA ALA A 98 -3.96 -33.88 -7.16
C ALA A 98 -4.21 -35.38 -6.95
N GLU A 99 -4.83 -36.04 -7.94
CA GLU A 99 -4.94 -37.49 -7.97
C GLU A 99 -3.54 -38.09 -8.01
N GLU A 100 -3.17 -38.78 -6.94
CA GLU A 100 -1.96 -39.57 -6.83
C GLU A 100 -2.14 -40.86 -7.66
N ILE A 101 -1.57 -40.88 -8.86
CA ILE A 101 -1.48 -42.10 -9.68
C ILE A 101 -0.48 -43.03 -8.99
N ILE A 102 -1.00 -44.07 -8.33
CA ILE A 102 -0.22 -45.16 -7.77
C ILE A 102 0.21 -46.08 -8.93
N GLU A 103 1.48 -46.03 -9.34
CA GLU A 103 2.07 -47.09 -10.16
C GLU A 103 2.39 -48.31 -9.27
N GLU A 104 1.75 -49.44 -9.57
CA GLU A 104 1.94 -50.73 -8.89
C GLU A 104 3.40 -51.24 -9.02
N PRO A 105 4.02 -51.76 -7.94
CA PRO A 105 5.36 -52.32 -8.03
C PRO A 105 5.33 -53.73 -8.65
N LYS A 106 5.99 -53.90 -9.81
CA LYS A 106 6.21 -55.22 -10.44
C LYS A 106 6.88 -56.20 -9.46
N ALA A 107 6.17 -57.29 -9.18
CA ALA A 107 6.65 -58.45 -8.44
C ALA A 107 7.88 -59.08 -9.12
N LYS A 108 8.99 -59.18 -8.39
CA LYS A 108 10.15 -60.01 -8.74
C LYS A 108 9.92 -61.43 -8.19
N THR A 109 9.43 -62.34 -9.02
CA THR A 109 9.41 -63.78 -8.70
C THR A 109 10.82 -64.34 -8.83
N LYS A 110 11.50 -64.54 -7.70
CA LYS A 110 12.66 -65.43 -7.60
C LYS A 110 12.15 -66.87 -7.48
N THR A 111 12.33 -67.68 -8.51
CA THR A 111 12.25 -69.14 -8.39
C THR A 111 13.67 -69.69 -8.21
N LYS A 112 13.96 -70.25 -7.03
CA LYS A 112 15.10 -71.13 -6.75
C LYS A 112 14.57 -72.47 -6.24
N ALA A 113 14.90 -73.55 -6.94
CA ALA A 113 15.10 -74.94 -6.50
C ALA A 113 15.03 -75.83 -7.77
N GLY A 114 15.86 -76.83 -8.06
CA GLY A 114 16.97 -77.49 -7.39
C GLY A 114 17.23 -78.83 -8.12
N ALA A 115 18.48 -79.30 -8.11
CA ALA A 115 18.96 -80.69 -8.27
C ALA A 115 18.42 -81.59 -9.41
N HIS A 116 19.30 -81.93 -10.36
CA HIS A 116 19.88 -83.27 -10.55
C HIS A 116 21.05 -83.23 -11.53
#